data_AF-A0A644YL26-F1
#
_entry.id   AF-A0A644YL26-F1
#
_cell.length_a   1.000
_cell.length_b   1.000
_cell.length_c   1.000
_cell.angle_alpha   90.00
_cell.angle_beta   90.00
_cell.angle_gamma   90.00
#
_symmetry.space_group_name_H-M   'P 1'
#
loop_
_entity.id
_entity.type
_entity.pdbx_description
1 polymer ?
#
loop_
_entity_poly.entity_id
_entity_poly.type
_entity_poly.pdbx_seq_one_letter_code
_entity_poly.pdbx_strand_id
1 'polypeptide(L)'
;MEKKSTVSDAAKAEAAKKAAAAKKAAEAKKSGTKSAASEKPAAKKPAAKKAPAVKAEKPEPVLEEVEQEVEAPASGDKGSVKGLRIGAIILWILAIGAEVAAFFAFSYAMRNGAQNWTDPEFLLMIGALVLDAIFCIVAAQLWKKSNRIKPCLASSKLVRTLWHQLGVIMVLVCFLPIGIFLLAKSDKLNKKTKTILITILAALLVGAGLLSTDFQQPSTEEVQAMQQEATEEAVGDVYWTKFGKSYHFDPDCPYIAGKTPVSEGGTLYAGTLQQAFDANRWDPCDYCAGGAQAKLDEAAAAQPAE
;
A
#
# COMPACT_ATOMS: atom_id res chain seq x y z
N MET A 1 58.52 4.73 48.73
CA MET A 1 57.28 3.95 48.77
C MET A 1 56.91 3.57 47.35
N GLU A 2 57.01 2.28 47.05
CA GLU A 2 56.89 1.72 45.71
C GLU A 2 55.45 1.71 45.18
N LYS A 3 55.41 1.72 43.84
CA LYS A 3 54.28 1.62 42.90
C LYS A 3 53.26 0.53 43.23
N LYS A 4 51.98 0.85 43.00
CA LYS A 4 50.99 -0.12 42.48
C LYS A 4 49.91 0.57 41.64
N SER A 5 50.20 0.77 40.36
CA SER A 5 49.20 1.02 39.31
C SER A 5 49.42 0.00 38.20
N THR A 6 48.87 -1.20 38.38
CA THR A 6 48.91 -2.25 37.37
C THR A 6 47.59 -3.00 37.41
N VAL A 7 46.81 -2.85 36.33
CA VAL A 7 45.93 -3.85 35.67
C VAL A 7 44.85 -3.14 34.81
N SER A 8 44.31 -1.96 35.19
CA SER A 8 43.27 -1.30 34.38
C SER A 8 43.78 -0.53 33.16
N ASP A 9 44.95 0.11 33.27
CA ASP A 9 45.46 0.98 32.20
C ASP A 9 46.12 0.18 31.06
N ALA A 10 46.73 -0.96 31.38
CA ALA A 10 47.26 -1.89 30.38
C ALA A 10 46.13 -2.53 29.54
N ALA A 11 45.00 -2.86 30.17
CA ALA A 11 43.83 -3.40 29.47
C ALA A 11 43.14 -2.36 28.58
N LYS A 12 43.06 -1.10 29.01
CA LYS A 12 42.56 0.02 28.18
C LYS A 12 43.49 0.31 26.99
N ALA A 13 44.80 0.19 27.18
CA ALA A 13 45.78 0.40 26.11
C ALA A 13 45.77 -0.71 25.04
N GLU A 14 45.51 -1.97 25.43
CA GLU A 14 45.40 -3.08 24.48
C GLU A 14 44.08 -3.04 23.68
N ALA A 15 42.98 -2.66 24.31
CA ALA A 15 41.68 -2.48 23.64
C ALA A 15 41.70 -1.31 22.63
N ALA A 16 42.39 -0.21 22.96
CA ALA A 16 42.59 0.91 22.05
C ALA A 16 43.45 0.54 20.83
N LYS A 17 44.47 -0.32 21.00
CA LYS A 17 45.29 -0.83 19.89
C LYS A 17 44.51 -1.76 18.96
N LYS A 18 43.62 -2.61 19.48
CA LYS A 18 42.76 -3.49 18.66
C LYS A 18 41.70 -2.69 17.88
N ALA A 19 41.16 -1.62 18.46
CA ALA A 19 40.23 -0.72 17.75
C ALA A 19 40.91 0.11 16.64
N ALA A 20 42.19 0.48 16.80
CA ALA A 20 42.96 1.21 15.79
C ALA A 20 43.37 0.30 14.60
N ALA A 21 43.66 -0.98 14.84
CA ALA A 21 43.99 -1.94 13.78
C ALA A 21 42.75 -2.30 12.91
N ALA A 22 41.56 -2.39 13.52
CA ALA A 22 40.32 -2.65 12.80
C ALA A 22 39.90 -1.48 11.88
N LYS A 23 40.22 -0.24 12.26
CA LYS A 23 39.97 0.93 11.40
C LYS A 23 40.90 0.98 10.18
N LYS A 24 42.17 0.57 10.32
CA LYS A 24 43.12 0.51 9.19
C LYS A 24 42.80 -0.58 8.14
N ALA A 25 42.03 -1.61 8.50
CA ALA A 25 41.59 -2.63 7.54
C ALA A 25 40.32 -2.21 6.75
N ALA A 26 39.50 -1.30 7.30
CA ALA A 26 38.29 -0.82 6.64
C ALA A 26 38.55 0.35 5.66
N GLU A 27 39.61 1.13 5.86
CA GLU A 27 40.00 2.22 4.95
C GLU A 27 40.76 1.76 3.70
N ALA A 28 41.29 0.53 3.67
CA ALA A 28 41.99 -0.03 2.51
C ALA A 28 41.06 -0.55 1.38
N LYS A 29 39.73 -0.52 1.56
CA LYS A 29 38.75 -0.93 0.53
C LYS A 29 37.98 0.24 -0.12
N LYS A 30 38.36 1.50 0.14
CA LYS A 30 37.68 2.68 -0.40
C LYS A 30 38.57 3.65 -1.21
N SER A 31 39.75 3.24 -1.64
CA SER A 31 40.61 4.07 -2.50
C SER A 31 41.16 3.31 -3.71
N GLY A 32 40.52 3.54 -4.85
CA GLY A 32 41.08 3.36 -6.19
C GLY A 32 39.95 3.61 -7.18
N THR A 33 39.89 4.65 -7.99
CA THR A 33 40.82 5.73 -8.34
C THR A 33 39.96 6.82 -8.99
N LYS A 34 40.19 8.10 -8.67
CA LYS A 34 39.67 9.24 -9.44
C LYS A 34 40.86 10.06 -9.93
N SER A 35 41.00 10.16 -11.25
CA SER A 35 41.66 11.24 -12.02
C SER A 35 41.03 11.21 -13.41
N ALA A 36 40.18 12.17 -13.79
CA ALA A 36 40.50 13.51 -14.29
C ALA A 36 40.93 13.53 -15.78
N ALA A 37 40.00 14.07 -16.58
CA ALA A 37 40.17 15.07 -17.63
C ALA A 37 40.55 14.66 -19.08
N SER A 38 39.67 15.14 -19.99
CA SER A 38 39.97 15.82 -21.26
C SER A 38 39.78 15.09 -22.60
N GLU A 39 38.94 15.73 -23.41
CA GLU A 39 38.96 15.88 -24.88
C GLU A 39 38.40 14.79 -25.83
N LYS A 40 37.33 15.19 -26.50
CA LYS A 40 36.90 14.76 -27.85
C LYS A 40 37.88 15.38 -28.88
N PRO A 41 38.13 14.79 -30.06
CA PRO A 41 37.18 14.98 -31.17
C PRO A 41 37.06 13.81 -32.19
N ALA A 42 35.91 13.83 -32.89
CA ALA A 42 35.65 13.56 -34.31
C ALA A 42 35.97 12.21 -35.02
N ALA A 43 34.87 11.60 -35.50
CA ALA A 43 34.57 11.19 -36.89
C ALA A 43 35.37 10.06 -37.60
N LYS A 44 34.68 8.94 -37.90
CA LYS A 44 34.27 8.48 -39.27
C LYS A 44 33.75 7.01 -39.28
N LYS A 45 32.63 6.78 -39.99
CA LYS A 45 32.07 5.49 -40.50
C LYS A 45 33.01 4.91 -41.61
N PRO A 46 32.82 3.71 -42.25
CA PRO A 46 31.82 2.64 -42.05
C PRO A 46 32.33 1.16 -42.24
N ALA A 47 31.39 0.21 -42.11
CA ALA A 47 31.18 -0.98 -42.97
C ALA A 47 31.78 -2.38 -42.61
N ALA A 48 30.82 -3.30 -42.39
CA ALA A 48 30.62 -4.58 -43.10
C ALA A 48 31.40 -5.88 -42.75
N LYS A 49 30.57 -6.89 -42.42
CA LYS A 49 30.62 -8.32 -42.84
C LYS A 49 31.74 -9.23 -42.29
N LYS A 50 31.35 -10.16 -41.41
CA LYS A 50 31.32 -11.64 -41.60
C LYS A 50 31.39 -12.37 -40.24
N ALA A 51 30.42 -13.24 -39.97
CA ALA A 51 30.61 -14.44 -39.14
C ALA A 51 31.35 -15.52 -39.97
N PRO A 52 31.75 -16.70 -39.45
CA PRO A 52 31.61 -17.25 -38.10
C PRO A 52 32.92 -17.90 -37.54
N ALA A 53 32.94 -18.29 -36.25
CA ALA A 53 33.42 -19.60 -35.76
C ALA A 53 33.80 -19.60 -34.26
N VAL A 54 33.00 -20.33 -33.49
CA VAL A 54 33.36 -21.30 -32.45
C VAL A 54 34.51 -20.96 -31.49
N LYS A 55 34.17 -20.74 -30.22
CA LYS A 55 34.88 -21.40 -29.12
C LYS A 55 34.01 -21.53 -27.87
N ALA A 56 34.08 -22.72 -27.31
CA ALA A 56 33.39 -23.20 -26.12
C ALA A 56 33.78 -22.39 -24.87
N GLU A 57 32.79 -22.11 -24.02
CA GLU A 57 33.02 -21.75 -22.63
C GLU A 57 32.09 -22.57 -21.72
N LYS A 58 32.70 -23.16 -20.69
CA LYS A 58 32.09 -23.93 -19.59
C LYS A 58 31.35 -22.95 -18.64
N PRO A 59 30.47 -23.44 -17.76
CA PRO A 59 29.20 -22.82 -17.41
C PRO A 59 29.32 -21.86 -16.21
N GLU A 60 28.61 -20.73 -16.29
CA GLU A 60 28.26 -19.93 -15.12
C GLU A 60 27.04 -20.54 -14.40
N PRO A 61 26.96 -20.40 -13.06
CA PRO A 61 25.99 -21.10 -12.24
C PRO A 61 24.56 -20.61 -12.48
N VAL A 62 23.68 -21.58 -12.71
CA VAL A 62 22.22 -21.47 -12.67
C VAL A 62 21.83 -20.84 -11.34
N LEU A 63 21.39 -19.58 -11.39
CA LEU A 63 20.54 -19.01 -10.34
C LEU A 63 19.12 -19.42 -10.73
N GLU A 64 18.55 -20.32 -9.93
CA GLU A 64 17.11 -20.55 -9.88
C GLU A 64 16.42 -19.20 -9.64
N GLU A 65 15.88 -18.62 -10.70
CA GLU A 65 14.72 -17.75 -10.57
C GLU A 65 13.60 -18.65 -10.04
N VAL A 66 13.34 -18.52 -8.75
CA VAL A 66 12.04 -18.89 -8.20
C VAL A 66 11.06 -17.93 -8.86
N GLU A 67 10.48 -18.36 -9.98
CA GLU A 67 9.26 -17.80 -10.55
C GLU A 67 8.19 -17.90 -9.46
N GLN A 68 8.11 -16.87 -8.63
CA GLN A 68 6.91 -16.59 -7.89
C GLN A 68 5.91 -16.14 -8.95
N GLU A 69 5.11 -17.09 -9.41
CA GLU A 69 3.91 -16.87 -10.21
C GLU A 69 3.12 -15.74 -9.53
N VAL A 70 3.25 -14.53 -10.07
CA VAL A 70 2.50 -13.36 -9.65
C VAL A 70 1.10 -13.66 -10.14
N GLU A 71 0.31 -14.27 -9.27
CA GLU A 71 -1.12 -14.46 -9.44
C GLU A 71 -1.69 -13.09 -9.82
N ALA A 72 -1.98 -12.92 -11.11
CA ALA A 72 -2.58 -11.71 -11.66
C ALA A 72 -3.84 -11.44 -10.82
N PRO A 73 -4.14 -10.16 -10.48
CA PRO A 73 -5.35 -9.87 -9.74
C PRO A 73 -6.53 -10.44 -10.53
N ALA A 74 -7.14 -11.50 -10.00
CA ALA A 74 -8.23 -12.20 -10.64
C ALA A 74 -9.27 -11.18 -11.10
N SER A 75 -9.56 -11.19 -12.40
CA SER A 75 -10.57 -10.35 -13.00
C SER A 75 -11.90 -10.60 -12.28
N GLY A 76 -12.40 -9.55 -11.62
CA GLY A 76 -13.84 -9.37 -11.42
C GLY A 76 -14.58 -10.39 -10.55
N ASP A 77 -14.00 -10.88 -9.46
CA ASP A 77 -14.81 -11.64 -8.50
C ASP A 77 -15.89 -10.73 -7.89
N LYS A 78 -17.17 -11.10 -8.05
CA LYS A 78 -18.35 -10.21 -8.03
C LYS A 78 -18.81 -9.79 -6.62
N GLY A 79 -17.88 -9.62 -5.68
CA GLY A 79 -18.16 -9.21 -4.32
C GLY A 79 -18.60 -7.74 -4.19
N SER A 80 -19.60 -7.47 -3.36
CA SER A 80 -19.91 -6.11 -2.91
C SER A 80 -18.80 -5.59 -2.00
N VAL A 81 -18.03 -4.61 -2.47
CA VAL A 81 -16.90 -4.04 -1.73
C VAL A 81 -17.29 -2.88 -0.81
N LYS A 82 -18.52 -2.37 -0.94
CA LYS A 82 -19.01 -1.20 -0.19
C LYS A 82 -18.86 -1.42 1.32
N GLY A 83 -19.25 -2.60 1.82
CA GLY A 83 -19.13 -2.96 3.23
C GLY A 83 -17.68 -3.02 3.73
N LEU A 84 -16.76 -3.58 2.94
CA LEU A 84 -15.33 -3.65 3.30
C LEU A 84 -14.70 -2.26 3.39
N ARG A 85 -15.01 -1.36 2.45
CA ARG A 85 -14.51 0.02 2.45
C ARG A 85 -15.06 0.82 3.61
N ILE A 86 -16.38 0.72 3.87
CA ILE A 86 -17.02 1.39 5.01
C ILE A 86 -16.44 0.87 6.32
N GLY A 87 -16.27 -0.45 6.47
CA GLY A 87 -15.65 -1.05 7.65
C GLY A 87 -14.22 -0.56 7.88
N ALA A 88 -13.41 -0.45 6.83
CA ALA A 88 -12.06 0.11 6.92
C ALA A 88 -12.07 1.57 7.39
N ILE A 89 -12.96 2.41 6.83
CA ILE A 89 -13.09 3.82 7.22
C ILE A 89 -13.51 3.94 8.69
N ILE A 90 -14.48 3.15 9.14
CA ILE A 90 -14.91 3.13 10.54
C ILE A 90 -13.75 2.75 11.46
N LEU A 91 -12.97 1.73 11.09
CA LEU A 91 -11.81 1.32 11.88
C LEU A 91 -10.72 2.41 11.94
N TRP A 92 -10.48 3.17 10.87
CA TRP A 92 -9.57 4.31 10.94
C TRP A 92 -10.09 5.43 11.84
N ILE A 93 -11.41 5.68 11.87
CA ILE A 93 -12.00 6.63 12.82
C ILE A 93 -11.82 6.13 14.26
N LEU A 94 -12.00 4.84 14.51
CA LEU A 94 -11.75 4.23 15.82
C LEU A 94 -10.26 4.26 16.20
N ALA A 95 -9.36 4.12 15.24
CA ALA A 95 -7.92 4.27 15.42
C ALA A 95 -7.58 5.69 15.93
N ILE A 96 -8.07 6.73 15.23
CA ILE A 96 -7.95 8.12 15.70
C ILE A 96 -8.57 8.31 17.09
N GLY A 97 -9.69 7.66 17.40
CA GLY A 97 -10.27 7.65 18.73
C GLY A 97 -9.34 7.03 19.80
N ALA A 98 -8.65 5.94 19.47
CA ALA A 98 -7.65 5.32 20.33
C ALA A 98 -6.40 6.19 20.48
N GLU A 99 -5.99 6.92 19.45
CA GLU A 99 -4.92 7.92 19.51
C GLU A 99 -5.26 9.03 20.52
N VAL A 100 -6.47 9.57 20.45
CA VAL A 100 -6.98 10.58 21.39
C VAL A 100 -7.02 10.01 22.82
N ALA A 101 -7.43 8.75 22.99
CA ALA A 101 -7.39 8.08 24.28
C ALA A 101 -5.96 7.92 24.81
N ALA A 102 -4.98 7.59 23.95
CA ALA A 102 -3.57 7.52 24.32
C ALA A 102 -3.02 8.88 24.77
N PHE A 103 -3.41 9.97 24.10
CA PHE A 103 -3.08 11.33 24.52
C PHE A 103 -3.60 11.67 25.91
N PHE A 104 -4.87 11.36 26.20
CA PHE A 104 -5.46 11.58 27.52
C PHE A 104 -4.81 10.71 28.59
N ALA A 105 -4.56 9.43 28.30
CA ALA A 105 -3.89 8.52 29.21
C ALA A 105 -2.46 8.99 29.55
N PHE A 106 -1.68 9.43 28.54
CA PHE A 106 -0.36 10.02 28.77
C PHE A 106 -0.44 11.30 29.62
N SER A 107 -1.38 12.19 29.30
CA SER A 107 -1.54 13.45 30.03
C SER A 107 -1.93 13.22 31.49
N TYR A 108 -2.79 12.23 31.73
CA TYR A 108 -3.20 11.81 33.06
C TYR A 108 -2.05 11.14 33.83
N ALA A 109 -1.30 10.24 33.20
CA ALA A 109 -0.10 9.62 33.78
C ALA A 109 0.92 10.68 34.23
N MET A 110 1.19 11.67 33.37
CA MET A 110 2.11 12.76 33.67
C MET A 110 1.64 13.66 34.82
N ARG A 111 0.33 13.87 34.98
CA ARG A 111 -0.24 14.65 36.11
C ARG A 111 -0.11 13.91 37.43
N ASN A 112 -0.25 12.59 37.42
CA ASN A 112 -0.18 11.75 38.62
C ASN A 112 1.25 11.32 38.99
N GLY A 113 2.25 11.68 38.16
CA GLY A 113 3.63 11.21 38.35
C GLY A 113 3.83 9.72 38.04
N ALA A 114 2.86 9.10 37.35
CA ALA A 114 2.93 7.70 36.91
C ALA A 114 3.90 7.58 35.72
N GLN A 115 5.05 6.95 35.96
CA GLN A 115 6.14 6.81 34.98
C GLN A 115 6.75 5.40 34.95
N ASN A 116 6.18 4.47 35.72
CA ASN A 116 6.61 3.09 35.82
C ASN A 116 5.73 2.16 34.97
N TRP A 117 6.28 1.01 34.62
CA TRP A 117 5.63 -0.02 33.80
C TRP A 117 4.55 -0.81 34.54
N THR A 118 4.34 -0.52 35.81
CA THR A 118 3.29 -1.09 36.66
C THR A 118 2.12 -0.14 36.86
N ASP A 119 2.28 1.13 36.47
CA ASP A 119 1.27 2.15 36.72
C ASP A 119 0.11 1.96 35.73
N PRO A 120 -1.14 1.85 36.20
CA PRO A 120 -2.29 1.59 35.34
C PRO A 120 -2.44 2.60 34.21
N GLU A 121 -2.17 3.88 34.47
CA GLU A 121 -2.28 4.97 33.48
C GLU A 121 -1.30 4.79 32.32
N PHE A 122 -0.08 4.35 32.63
CA PHE A 122 0.96 4.13 31.62
C PHE A 122 0.65 2.88 30.79
N LEU A 123 0.11 1.84 31.43
CA LEU A 123 -0.38 0.63 30.75
C LEU A 123 -1.58 0.93 29.85
N LEU A 124 -2.51 1.79 30.27
CA LEU A 124 -3.64 2.23 29.46
C LEU A 124 -3.19 2.99 28.21
N MET A 125 -2.18 3.86 28.33
CA MET A 125 -1.60 4.54 27.18
C MET A 125 -1.01 3.53 26.18
N ILE A 126 -0.20 2.57 26.65
CA ILE A 126 0.38 1.55 25.76
C ILE A 126 -0.72 0.69 25.14
N GLY A 127 -1.71 0.28 25.94
CA GLY A 127 -2.87 -0.45 25.46
C GLY A 127 -3.61 0.30 24.35
N ALA A 128 -3.78 1.62 24.49
CA ALA A 128 -4.38 2.46 23.46
C ALA A 128 -3.52 2.53 22.18
N LEU A 129 -2.19 2.65 22.29
CA LEU A 129 -1.29 2.63 21.12
C LEU A 129 -1.30 1.28 20.39
N VAL A 130 -1.37 0.17 21.14
CA VAL A 130 -1.47 -1.17 20.55
C VAL A 130 -2.83 -1.37 19.89
N LEU A 131 -3.91 -0.90 20.51
CA LEU A 131 -5.26 -0.97 19.95
C LEU A 131 -5.38 -0.14 18.66
N ASP A 132 -4.81 1.07 18.65
CA ASP A 132 -4.68 1.91 17.45
C ASP A 132 -3.97 1.16 16.31
N ALA A 133 -2.80 0.56 16.59
CA ALA A 133 -2.08 -0.27 15.61
C ALA A 133 -2.95 -1.39 15.05
N ILE A 134 -3.68 -2.10 15.91
CA ILE A 134 -4.58 -3.19 15.50
C ILE A 134 -5.68 -2.66 14.58
N PHE A 135 -6.35 -1.55 14.94
CA PHE A 135 -7.38 -0.97 14.10
C PHE A 135 -6.84 -0.53 12.74
N CYS A 136 -5.68 0.12 12.69
CA CYS A 136 -5.04 0.48 11.42
C CYS A 136 -4.71 -0.74 10.56
N ILE A 137 -4.14 -1.80 11.14
CA ILE A 137 -3.78 -3.03 10.43
C ILE A 137 -5.02 -3.71 9.86
N VAL A 138 -6.06 -3.89 10.69
CA VAL A 138 -7.31 -4.54 10.27
C VAL A 138 -7.99 -3.71 9.18
N ALA A 139 -8.08 -2.39 9.35
CA ALA A 139 -8.62 -1.49 8.33
C ALA A 139 -7.86 -1.62 7.00
N ALA A 140 -6.53 -1.66 7.05
CA ALA A 140 -5.70 -1.85 5.86
C ALA A 140 -5.93 -3.22 5.21
N GLN A 141 -6.13 -4.30 5.98
CA GLN A 141 -6.50 -5.60 5.41
C GLN A 141 -7.85 -5.56 4.71
N LEU A 142 -8.86 -4.90 5.30
CA LEU A 142 -10.18 -4.72 4.67
C LEU A 142 -10.07 -3.90 3.38
N TRP A 143 -9.25 -2.85 3.38
CA TRP A 143 -9.00 -2.03 2.21
C TRP A 143 -8.29 -2.81 1.10
N LYS A 144 -7.24 -3.57 1.43
CA LYS A 144 -6.55 -4.47 0.49
C LYS A 144 -7.49 -5.52 -0.09
N LYS A 145 -8.31 -6.17 0.76
CA LYS A 145 -9.32 -7.13 0.30
C LYS A 145 -10.32 -6.48 -0.64
N SER A 146 -10.78 -5.25 -0.34
CA SER A 146 -11.62 -4.49 -1.26
C SER A 146 -10.93 -4.20 -2.58
N ASN A 147 -9.64 -3.90 -2.59
CA ASN A 147 -8.87 -3.59 -3.79
C ASN A 147 -8.58 -4.84 -4.65
N ARG A 148 -8.51 -6.01 -4.03
CA ARG A 148 -8.43 -7.30 -4.74
C ARG A 148 -9.72 -7.63 -5.48
N ILE A 149 -10.87 -7.36 -4.86
CA ILE A 149 -12.19 -7.61 -5.45
C ILE A 149 -12.52 -6.57 -6.53
N LYS A 150 -12.29 -5.27 -6.25
CA LYS A 150 -12.51 -4.17 -7.18
C LYS A 150 -11.32 -3.20 -7.16
N PRO A 151 -10.30 -3.41 -8.01
CA PRO A 151 -9.14 -2.53 -8.10
C PRO A 151 -9.52 -1.15 -8.64
N CYS A 152 -8.67 -0.15 -8.38
CA CYS A 152 -8.87 1.19 -8.93
C CYS A 152 -8.29 1.28 -10.35
N LEU A 153 -9.15 1.52 -11.34
CA LEU A 153 -8.76 1.65 -12.75
C LEU A 153 -8.60 3.10 -13.18
N ALA A 154 -8.25 4.03 -12.28
CA ALA A 154 -8.03 5.43 -12.65
C ALA A 154 -6.95 5.57 -13.75
N SER A 155 -7.10 6.44 -14.75
CA SER A 155 -6.09 6.57 -15.81
C SER A 155 -4.72 7.03 -15.28
N SER A 156 -4.71 7.89 -14.25
CA SER A 156 -3.48 8.41 -13.66
C SER A 156 -2.81 7.42 -12.70
N LYS A 157 -1.50 7.24 -12.87
CA LYS A 157 -0.67 6.39 -12.00
C LYS A 157 -0.68 6.86 -10.54
N LEU A 158 -0.62 8.18 -10.30
CA LEU A 158 -0.59 8.74 -8.96
C LEU A 158 -1.87 8.41 -8.16
N VAL A 159 -3.05 8.61 -8.75
CA VAL A 159 -4.32 8.29 -8.07
C VAL A 159 -4.40 6.80 -7.77
N ARG A 160 -3.97 5.96 -8.71
CA ARG A 160 -3.93 4.50 -8.52
C ARG A 160 -3.02 4.11 -7.35
N THR A 161 -1.80 4.64 -7.30
CA THR A 161 -0.85 4.34 -6.22
C THR A 161 -1.37 4.84 -4.87
N LEU A 162 -1.93 6.05 -4.79
CA LEU A 162 -2.50 6.57 -3.54
C LEU A 162 -3.69 5.74 -3.06
N TRP A 163 -4.53 5.26 -3.98
CA TRP A 163 -5.68 4.42 -3.64
C TRP A 163 -5.27 3.05 -3.08
N HIS A 164 -4.29 2.40 -3.71
CA HIS A 164 -3.79 1.09 -3.26
C HIS A 164 -2.95 1.20 -1.99
N GLN A 165 -2.15 2.26 -1.85
CA GLN A 165 -1.32 2.50 -0.65
C GLN A 165 -2.06 3.24 0.47
N LEU A 166 -3.38 3.43 0.36
CA LEU A 166 -4.16 4.15 1.36
C LEU A 166 -4.00 3.55 2.77
N GLY A 167 -3.86 2.22 2.88
CA GLY A 167 -3.59 1.56 4.15
C GLY A 167 -2.36 2.11 4.87
N VAL A 168 -1.22 2.20 4.19
CA VAL A 168 0.03 2.73 4.77
C VAL A 168 -0.07 4.22 5.03
N ILE A 169 -0.69 4.97 4.10
CA ILE A 169 -0.91 6.41 4.27
C ILE A 169 -1.71 6.66 5.56
N MET A 170 -2.77 5.88 5.80
CA MET A 170 -3.59 6.03 6.99
C MET A 170 -2.87 5.63 8.27
N VAL A 171 -1.97 4.63 8.25
CA VAL A 171 -1.07 4.35 9.39
C VAL A 171 -0.23 5.59 9.72
N LEU A 172 0.37 6.24 8.73
CA LEU A 172 1.13 7.47 8.97
C LEU A 172 0.25 8.57 9.54
N VAL A 173 -0.97 8.75 9.01
CA VAL A 173 -1.91 9.75 9.50
C VAL A 173 -2.32 9.52 10.96
N CYS A 174 -2.53 8.26 11.38
CA CYS A 174 -2.93 7.94 12.76
C CYS A 174 -1.76 8.01 13.76
N PHE A 175 -0.55 7.61 13.35
CA PHE A 175 0.61 7.56 14.27
C PHE A 175 1.41 8.86 14.33
N LEU A 176 1.37 9.69 13.29
CA LEU A 176 2.22 10.88 13.21
C LEU A 176 1.91 11.92 14.30
N PRO A 177 0.64 12.27 14.61
CA PRO A 177 0.36 13.30 15.61
C PRO A 177 0.79 12.87 17.02
N ILE A 178 0.43 11.65 17.46
CA ILE A 178 0.87 11.10 18.74
C ILE A 178 2.38 10.89 18.78
N GLY A 179 3.01 10.51 17.67
CA GLY A 179 4.45 10.32 17.61
C GLY A 179 5.21 11.62 17.79
N ILE A 180 4.79 12.70 17.10
CA ILE A 180 5.35 14.03 17.29
C ILE A 180 5.11 14.50 18.73
N PHE A 181 3.91 14.30 19.26
CA PHE A 181 3.56 14.69 20.63
C PHE A 181 4.43 14.00 21.68
N LEU A 182 4.58 12.68 21.60
CA LEU A 182 5.40 11.91 22.54
C LEU A 182 6.87 12.28 22.43
N LEU A 183 7.39 12.54 21.23
CA LEU A 183 8.75 13.05 21.04
C LEU A 183 8.93 14.44 21.65
N ALA A 184 7.96 15.35 21.46
CA ALA A 184 8.00 16.70 22.00
C ALA A 184 7.90 16.74 23.54
N LYS A 185 7.22 15.76 24.16
CA LYS A 185 7.08 15.63 25.63
C LYS A 185 8.06 14.66 26.27
N SER A 186 8.96 14.11 25.48
CA SER A 186 9.87 13.05 25.92
C SER A 186 10.87 13.52 26.98
N ASP A 187 11.17 14.82 27.05
CA ASP A 187 12.02 15.44 28.06
C ASP A 187 11.48 15.28 29.49
N LYS A 188 10.16 15.15 29.65
CA LYS A 188 9.51 14.96 30.95
C LYS A 188 9.54 13.52 31.47
N LEU A 189 10.01 12.57 30.66
CA LEU A 189 10.07 11.15 30.99
C LEU A 189 11.46 10.75 31.49
N ASN A 190 11.49 9.80 32.42
CA ASN A 190 12.73 9.13 32.81
C ASN A 190 13.43 8.51 31.59
N LYS A 191 14.76 8.57 31.55
CA LYS A 191 15.57 8.14 30.40
C LYS A 191 15.23 6.73 29.92
N LYS A 192 15.06 5.78 30.85
CA LYS A 192 14.68 4.39 30.54
C LYS A 192 13.27 4.31 29.92
N THR A 193 12.29 4.95 30.57
CA THR A 193 10.88 4.94 30.12
C THR A 193 10.73 5.57 28.74
N LYS A 194 11.37 6.74 28.52
CA LYS A 194 11.43 7.40 27.21
C LYS A 194 11.96 6.48 26.12
N THR A 195 13.11 5.84 26.37
CA THR A 195 13.74 4.97 25.36
C THR A 195 12.81 3.84 24.97
N ILE A 196 12.23 3.12 25.94
CA ILE A 196 11.34 1.99 25.64
C ILE A 196 10.07 2.47 24.96
N LEU A 197 9.45 3.57 25.39
CA LEU A 197 8.24 4.11 24.76
C LEU A 197 8.46 4.46 23.30
N ILE A 198 9.57 5.15 22.99
CA ILE A 198 9.93 5.48 21.60
C ILE A 198 10.19 4.20 20.79
N THR A 199 10.84 3.19 21.39
CA THR A 199 11.06 1.90 20.73
C THR A 199 9.75 1.18 20.43
N ILE A 200 8.79 1.15 21.37
CA ILE A 200 7.46 0.56 21.16
C ILE A 200 6.73 1.31 20.04
N LEU A 201 6.67 2.63 20.11
CA LEU A 201 6.02 3.45 19.08
C LEU A 201 6.63 3.20 17.69
N ALA A 202 7.97 3.18 17.59
CA ALA A 202 8.65 2.90 16.33
C ALA A 202 8.36 1.48 15.82
N ALA A 203 8.35 0.47 16.71
CA ALA A 203 8.02 -0.90 16.36
C ALA A 203 6.58 -1.04 15.87
N LEU A 204 5.62 -0.38 16.54
CA LEU A 204 4.22 -0.36 16.13
C LEU A 204 4.05 0.33 14.78
N LEU A 205 4.66 1.49 14.57
CA LEU A 205 4.59 2.23 13.31
C LEU A 205 5.17 1.42 12.14
N VAL A 206 6.37 0.86 12.31
CA VAL A 206 7.02 0.05 11.27
C VAL A 206 6.23 -1.24 11.01
N GLY A 207 5.82 -1.95 12.07
CA GLY A 207 5.04 -3.18 11.96
C GLY A 207 3.69 -2.95 11.28
N ALA A 208 2.93 -1.96 11.72
CA ALA A 208 1.65 -1.60 11.11
C ALA A 208 1.83 -1.14 9.67
N GLY A 209 2.86 -0.34 9.38
CA GLY A 209 3.19 0.11 8.04
C GLY A 209 3.47 -1.06 7.10
N LEU A 210 4.36 -1.99 7.48
CA LEU A 210 4.70 -3.17 6.68
C LEU A 210 3.48 -4.06 6.42
N LEU A 211 2.65 -4.30 7.42
CA LEU A 211 1.44 -5.11 7.29
C LEU A 211 0.35 -4.43 6.44
N SER A 212 0.39 -3.10 6.35
CA SER A 212 -0.59 -2.29 5.61
C SER A 212 -0.22 -2.05 4.15
N THR A 213 1.03 -2.31 3.75
CA THR A 213 1.48 -2.15 2.36
C THR A 213 0.73 -3.10 1.43
N ASP A 214 0.25 -2.55 0.31
CA ASP A 214 -0.34 -3.32 -0.79
C ASP A 214 0.74 -3.57 -1.86
N PHE A 215 1.20 -4.81 -1.97
CA PHE A 215 2.29 -5.16 -2.91
C PHE A 215 1.79 -5.54 -4.30
N GLN A 216 0.58 -6.10 -4.43
CA GLN A 216 0.01 -6.42 -5.75
C GLN A 216 -0.87 -5.28 -6.26
N GLN A 217 -0.24 -4.14 -6.51
CA GLN A 217 -0.87 -3.06 -7.28
C GLN A 217 -0.87 -3.43 -8.77
N PRO A 218 -1.99 -3.27 -9.51
CA PRO A 218 -2.02 -3.60 -10.92
C PRO A 218 -1.14 -2.64 -11.73
N SER A 219 -0.40 -3.19 -12.69
CA SER A 219 0.46 -2.45 -13.61
C SER A 219 -0.36 -1.59 -14.58
N THR A 220 0.29 -0.68 -15.30
CA THR A 220 -0.41 0.15 -16.29
C THR A 220 -0.99 -0.66 -17.44
N GLU A 221 -0.32 -1.74 -17.83
CA GLU A 221 -0.74 -2.64 -18.91
C GLU A 221 -1.91 -3.51 -18.45
N GLU A 222 -1.83 -4.07 -17.25
CA GLU A 222 -2.92 -4.85 -16.64
C GLU A 222 -4.19 -4.03 -16.44
N VAL A 223 -4.06 -2.75 -16.07
CA VAL A 223 -5.21 -1.83 -15.98
C VAL A 223 -5.83 -1.61 -17.36
N GLN A 224 -5.02 -1.41 -18.40
CA GLN A 224 -5.53 -1.24 -19.76
C GLN A 224 -6.24 -2.50 -20.24
N ALA A 225 -5.67 -3.68 -19.98
CA ALA A 225 -6.30 -4.96 -20.29
C ALA A 225 -7.63 -5.12 -19.54
N MET A 226 -7.67 -4.88 -18.22
CA MET A 226 -8.91 -4.93 -17.43
C MET A 226 -9.96 -3.90 -17.89
N GLN A 227 -9.53 -2.73 -18.35
CA GLN A 227 -10.43 -1.72 -18.94
C GLN A 227 -10.96 -2.17 -20.30
N GLN A 228 -10.11 -2.80 -21.12
CA GLN A 228 -10.50 -3.36 -22.41
C GLN A 228 -11.47 -4.52 -22.25
N GLU A 229 -11.18 -5.50 -21.38
CA GLU A 229 -12.10 -6.58 -21.03
C GLU A 229 -13.43 -6.04 -20.50
N ALA A 230 -13.42 -5.05 -19.60
CA ALA A 230 -14.65 -4.40 -19.15
C ALA A 230 -15.43 -3.71 -20.29
N THR A 231 -14.73 -3.24 -21.33
CA THR A 231 -15.33 -2.63 -22.52
C THR A 231 -15.81 -3.68 -23.53
N GLU A 232 -15.17 -4.85 -23.60
CA GLU A 232 -15.54 -5.98 -24.47
C GLU A 232 -16.71 -6.79 -23.89
N GLU A 233 -16.77 -6.93 -22.55
CA GLU A 233 -17.95 -7.47 -21.87
C GLU A 233 -19.14 -6.51 -21.88
N ALA A 234 -18.90 -5.22 -22.08
CA ALA A 234 -19.94 -4.27 -22.42
C ALA A 234 -20.35 -4.46 -23.89
N VAL A 235 -21.27 -5.37 -24.17
CA VAL A 235 -21.85 -5.56 -25.51
C VAL A 235 -22.62 -4.29 -25.90
N GLY A 236 -21.98 -3.35 -26.57
CA GLY A 236 -22.59 -2.13 -27.11
C GLY A 236 -22.51 -0.88 -26.21
N ASP A 237 -23.31 0.13 -26.54
CA ASP A 237 -23.38 1.37 -25.78
C ASP A 237 -23.90 1.11 -24.35
N VAL A 238 -23.27 1.75 -23.38
CA VAL A 238 -23.68 1.75 -21.97
C VAL A 238 -24.62 2.94 -21.73
N TYR A 239 -25.63 2.73 -20.90
CA TYR A 239 -26.65 3.72 -20.57
C TYR A 239 -26.52 4.19 -19.13
N TRP A 240 -26.71 5.47 -18.87
CA TRP A 240 -26.75 6.02 -17.51
C TRP A 240 -27.60 7.27 -17.45
N THR A 241 -28.14 7.57 -16.27
CA THR A 241 -28.97 8.77 -16.10
C THR A 241 -28.17 9.95 -15.54
N LYS A 242 -28.66 11.17 -15.80
CA LYS A 242 -28.06 12.44 -15.32
C LYS A 242 -27.80 12.46 -13.83
N PHE A 243 -28.69 11.85 -13.04
CA PHE A 243 -28.63 11.83 -11.58
C PHE A 243 -28.38 10.43 -11.01
N GLY A 244 -28.30 9.41 -11.85
CA GLY A 244 -28.01 8.03 -11.44
C GLY A 244 -26.57 7.88 -10.96
N LYS A 245 -26.29 6.80 -10.22
CA LYS A 245 -24.92 6.38 -9.90
C LYS A 245 -24.48 5.17 -10.72
N SER A 246 -25.46 4.48 -11.31
CA SER A 246 -25.24 3.23 -11.99
C SER A 246 -25.20 3.38 -13.51
N TYR A 247 -24.42 2.51 -14.13
CA TYR A 247 -24.40 2.29 -15.56
C TYR A 247 -25.14 0.99 -15.90
N HIS A 248 -25.69 0.92 -17.10
CA HIS A 248 -26.62 -0.10 -17.55
C HIS A 248 -26.18 -0.61 -18.92
N PHE A 249 -26.17 -1.92 -19.15
CA PHE A 249 -25.89 -2.49 -20.49
C PHE A 249 -27.16 -2.66 -21.33
N ASP A 250 -28.34 -2.58 -20.70
CA ASP A 250 -29.62 -2.72 -21.36
C ASP A 250 -30.40 -1.39 -21.26
N PRO A 251 -30.78 -0.75 -22.37
CA PRO A 251 -31.58 0.48 -22.36
C PRO A 251 -32.98 0.27 -21.75
N ASP A 252 -33.51 -0.95 -21.83
CA ASP A 252 -34.82 -1.32 -21.31
C ASP A 252 -34.75 -1.88 -19.88
N CYS A 253 -33.61 -1.73 -19.20
CA CYS A 253 -33.46 -2.11 -17.81
C CYS A 253 -34.52 -1.39 -16.94
N PRO A 254 -35.30 -2.09 -16.08
CA PRO A 254 -36.39 -1.52 -15.29
C PRO A 254 -36.03 -0.26 -14.46
N TYR A 255 -34.77 -0.17 -14.04
CA TYR A 255 -34.26 0.99 -13.29
C TYR A 255 -34.08 2.27 -14.12
N ILE A 256 -34.01 2.15 -15.45
CA ILE A 256 -33.90 3.26 -16.42
C ILE A 256 -34.98 3.23 -17.50
N ALA A 257 -35.81 2.19 -17.54
CA ALA A 257 -36.94 2.06 -18.44
C ALA A 257 -37.86 3.29 -18.32
N GLY A 258 -38.18 3.90 -19.46
CA GLY A 258 -38.99 5.12 -19.55
C GLY A 258 -38.25 6.43 -19.26
N LYS A 259 -36.92 6.41 -19.09
CA LYS A 259 -36.12 7.65 -19.09
C LYS A 259 -35.89 8.09 -20.53
N THR A 260 -36.23 9.35 -20.83
CA THR A 260 -36.02 9.91 -22.15
C THR A 260 -34.53 10.16 -22.44
N PRO A 261 -34.05 9.87 -23.66
CA PRO A 261 -32.71 10.23 -24.12
C PRO A 261 -32.44 11.73 -24.01
N VAL A 262 -31.19 12.11 -23.74
CA VAL A 262 -30.78 13.52 -23.68
C VAL A 262 -30.91 14.21 -25.04
N SER A 263 -30.82 13.47 -26.15
CA SER A 263 -31.12 13.96 -27.50
C SER A 263 -32.56 14.47 -27.65
N GLU A 264 -33.48 13.99 -26.81
CA GLU A 264 -34.89 14.36 -26.79
C GLU A 264 -35.23 15.29 -25.60
N GLY A 265 -34.21 15.88 -24.96
CA GLY A 265 -34.38 16.75 -23.79
C GLY A 265 -34.56 16.01 -22.47
N GLY A 266 -34.28 14.71 -22.45
CA GLY A 266 -34.40 13.85 -21.28
C GLY A 266 -33.17 13.79 -20.38
N THR A 267 -33.04 12.67 -19.66
CA THR A 267 -31.99 12.45 -18.66
C THR A 267 -31.16 11.19 -18.89
N LEU A 268 -31.43 10.42 -19.95
CA LEU A 268 -30.71 9.20 -20.29
C LEU A 268 -29.58 9.49 -21.28
N TYR A 269 -28.35 9.19 -20.86
CA TYR A 269 -27.15 9.24 -21.68
C TYR A 269 -26.84 7.84 -22.19
N ALA A 270 -26.28 7.76 -23.40
CA ALA A 270 -25.72 6.56 -24.00
C ALA A 270 -24.30 6.87 -24.47
N GLY A 271 -23.40 5.91 -24.34
CA GLY A 271 -22.02 6.05 -24.80
C GLY A 271 -21.13 4.91 -24.30
N THR A 272 -19.81 5.09 -24.35
CA THR A 272 -18.89 4.04 -23.93
C THR A 272 -18.89 3.87 -22.40
N LEU A 273 -18.47 2.70 -21.93
CA LEU A 273 -18.28 2.47 -20.49
C LEU A 273 -17.33 3.50 -19.87
N GLN A 274 -16.29 3.88 -20.61
CA GLN A 274 -15.35 4.91 -20.19
C GLN A 274 -16.03 6.28 -20.03
N GLN A 275 -16.98 6.64 -20.90
CA GLN A 275 -17.74 7.88 -20.75
C GLN A 275 -18.69 7.84 -19.55
N ALA A 276 -19.27 6.68 -19.23
CA ALA A 276 -20.04 6.49 -18.01
C ALA A 276 -19.16 6.70 -16.76
N PHE A 277 -17.96 6.14 -16.78
CA PHE A 277 -16.93 6.30 -15.75
C PHE A 277 -16.49 7.75 -15.58
N ASP A 278 -16.16 8.44 -16.67
CA ASP A 278 -15.80 9.85 -16.65
C ASP A 278 -16.96 10.73 -16.14
N ALA A 279 -18.20 10.31 -16.36
CA ALA A 279 -19.42 10.93 -15.81
C ALA A 279 -19.70 10.58 -14.33
N ASN A 280 -18.80 9.86 -13.66
CA ASN A 280 -18.93 9.33 -12.29
C ASN A 280 -20.03 8.26 -12.12
N ARG A 281 -20.20 7.36 -13.09
CA ARG A 281 -21.11 6.20 -13.03
C ARG A 281 -20.31 4.92 -12.89
N TRP A 282 -19.82 4.67 -11.68
CA TRP A 282 -18.92 3.54 -11.39
C TRP A 282 -19.64 2.28 -10.90
N ASP A 283 -20.95 2.37 -10.64
CA ASP A 283 -21.74 1.28 -10.07
C ASP A 283 -22.41 0.49 -11.20
N PRO A 284 -22.14 -0.82 -11.40
CA PRO A 284 -22.94 -1.60 -12.33
C PRO A 284 -24.39 -1.68 -11.82
N CYS A 285 -25.36 -1.60 -12.72
CA CYS A 285 -26.74 -1.92 -12.40
C CYS A 285 -26.90 -3.40 -12.05
N ASP A 286 -27.49 -3.69 -10.87
CA ASP A 286 -27.71 -5.04 -10.36
C ASP A 286 -28.59 -5.92 -11.27
N TYR A 287 -29.39 -5.32 -12.16
CA TYR A 287 -30.26 -6.06 -13.09
C TYR A 287 -29.59 -6.32 -14.45
N CYS A 288 -29.10 -5.27 -15.13
CA CYS A 288 -28.61 -5.39 -16.51
C CYS A 288 -27.10 -5.36 -16.67
N ALA A 289 -26.34 -4.85 -15.69
CA ALA A 289 -24.89 -4.75 -15.78
C ALA A 289 -24.16 -5.57 -14.70
N GLY A 290 -24.88 -6.48 -14.02
CA GLY A 290 -24.33 -7.35 -12.97
C GLY A 290 -25.21 -8.53 -12.51
N GLY A 291 -26.41 -8.72 -13.08
CA GLY A 291 -27.36 -9.75 -12.64
C GLY A 291 -27.22 -11.11 -13.33
N ALA A 292 -26.01 -11.65 -13.50
CA ALA A 292 -25.84 -12.91 -14.23
C ALA A 292 -26.43 -14.13 -13.48
N GLN A 293 -26.40 -14.20 -12.15
CA GLN A 293 -27.01 -15.32 -11.43
C GLN A 293 -28.54 -15.33 -11.59
N ALA A 294 -29.19 -14.16 -11.49
CA ALA A 294 -30.64 -14.05 -11.66
C ALA A 294 -31.09 -14.44 -13.07
N LYS A 295 -30.35 -14.04 -14.11
CA LYS A 295 -30.66 -14.37 -15.51
C LYS A 295 -30.30 -15.82 -15.87
N LEU A 296 -29.24 -16.38 -15.28
CA LEU A 296 -28.86 -17.78 -15.46
C LEU A 296 -29.80 -18.74 -14.71
N ASP A 297 -30.25 -18.37 -13.51
CA ASP A 297 -31.26 -19.11 -12.74
C ASP A 297 -32.64 -19.04 -13.43
N GLU A 298 -32.98 -17.90 -14.03
CA GLU A 298 -34.20 -17.71 -14.82
C GLU A 298 -34.14 -18.46 -16.17
N ALA A 299 -32.99 -18.48 -16.84
CA ALA A 299 -32.78 -19.25 -18.07
C ALA A 299 -32.70 -20.77 -17.82
N ALA A 300 -32.12 -21.19 -16.68
CA ALA A 300 -32.09 -22.59 -16.26
C ALA A 300 -33.46 -23.10 -15.79
N ALA A 301 -34.30 -22.23 -15.22
CA ALA A 301 -35.69 -22.54 -14.86
C ALA A 301 -36.66 -22.50 -16.06
N ALA A 302 -36.27 -21.90 -17.19
CA ALA A 302 -37.12 -21.73 -18.37
C ALA A 302 -36.98 -22.85 -19.42
N GLN A 303 -36.10 -23.84 -19.24
CA GLN A 303 -36.02 -24.99 -20.14
C GLN A 303 -36.92 -26.14 -19.66
N PRO A 304 -37.97 -26.54 -20.42
CA PRO A 304 -38.71 -27.74 -20.09
C PRO A 304 -37.85 -28.97 -20.37
N ALA A 305 -37.88 -29.91 -19.42
CA ALA A 305 -37.18 -31.19 -19.49
C ALA A 305 -37.55 -31.97 -20.77
N GLU A 306 -36.53 -32.46 -21.48
CA GLU A 306 -36.65 -33.66 -22.32
C GLU A 306 -36.38 -34.92 -21.50
#